data_AF-A0A959G9N8-F1
#
_entry.id   AF-A0A959G9N8-F1
#
_cell.length_a   1.000
_cell.length_b   1.000
_cell.length_c   1.000
_cell.angle_alpha   90.00
_cell.angle_beta   90.00
_cell.angle_gamma   90.00
#
_symmetry.space_group_name_H-M   'P 1'
#
loop_
_entity.id
_entity.type
_entity.pdbx_description
1 polymer ?
#
loop_
_entity_poly.entity_id
_entity_poly.type
_entity_poly.pdbx_seq_one_letter_code
_entity_poly.pdbx_strand_id
1 'polypeptide(L)'
;MRIISGIVILFFYFVSNLEGQSPEARFAKLYPVFNQQKTWSEQWYGTLDGRMHVSMYLARNKDGAFRGVYNYESSGLSFQLEGEIDDEGLINLKEIDSLQRVTGSLVGDIHNDVFSGEWQDYKQYQSLPFELLLGKYPENAGAYQYFKAPKFNDVKALVERKSGSVIISIIHEGEFLKTILEQDQDKKFLFRGTLENSEGIISEILVSLNPDLYYMEIVDDEGKRKSIRLAEQSKMTLIARDHTTFGSTVALLYPFCENTLFNSWMFEELKMWYHVEIKKMARLDQNMSDFMHEERFSKNALAEVSLDLVTNDLVSGIMRFSSSMTDTVRERPFIYSLSKNKELHLSDFFTKNTDIKMAVENLLETEHWYESINPTDDDVYPPYELVTLSNFGLMLRSRFSTLNGQNEVLIHMKALKPYLANNDLARKYGIWQ
;
A
#
# COMPACT_ATOMS: atom_id res chain seq x y z
N MET A 1 -1.05 -37.17 -47.23
CA MET A 1 0.03 -36.28 -46.74
C MET A 1 -0.54 -35.40 -45.63
N ARG A 2 -0.53 -35.92 -44.39
CA ARG A 2 -0.98 -35.25 -43.16
C ARG A 2 0.02 -35.66 -42.07
N ILE A 3 1.04 -34.86 -41.86
CA ILE A 3 2.02 -35.00 -40.76
C ILE A 3 2.25 -33.60 -40.20
N ILE A 4 1.27 -33.05 -39.49
CA ILE A 4 1.45 -31.81 -38.68
C ILE A 4 0.83 -31.95 -37.27
N SER A 5 0.14 -33.06 -36.92
CA SER A 5 -0.49 -33.21 -35.59
C SER A 5 0.40 -33.79 -34.48
N GLY A 6 1.63 -34.23 -34.77
CA GLY A 6 2.49 -34.88 -33.76
C GLY A 6 3.33 -33.93 -32.91
N ILE A 7 3.73 -32.77 -33.46
CA ILE A 7 4.67 -31.85 -32.81
C ILE A 7 3.97 -30.92 -31.81
N VAL A 8 2.71 -30.56 -32.07
CA VAL A 8 1.93 -29.65 -31.21
C VAL A 8 1.55 -30.33 -29.87
N ILE A 9 1.33 -31.64 -29.85
CA ILE A 9 0.91 -32.37 -28.64
C ILE A 9 2.07 -32.58 -27.65
N LEU A 10 3.31 -32.65 -28.14
CA LEU A 10 4.50 -32.83 -27.30
C LEU A 10 4.92 -31.55 -26.57
N PHE A 11 4.61 -30.37 -27.12
CA PHE A 11 4.90 -29.08 -26.48
C PHE A 11 4.00 -28.82 -25.27
N PHE A 12 2.70 -29.17 -25.36
CA PHE A 12 1.75 -28.96 -24.26
C PHE A 12 2.03 -29.82 -23.02
N TYR A 13 2.55 -31.05 -23.18
CA TYR A 13 2.94 -31.91 -22.05
C TYR A 13 4.18 -31.40 -21.30
N PHE A 14 5.01 -30.55 -21.91
CA PHE A 14 6.23 -30.04 -21.30
C PHE A 14 5.99 -28.87 -20.34
N VAL A 15 4.88 -28.14 -20.53
CA VAL A 15 4.54 -26.91 -19.78
C VAL A 15 3.87 -27.22 -18.44
N SER A 16 3.02 -28.25 -18.36
CA SER A 16 2.28 -28.58 -17.11
C SER A 16 3.16 -29.16 -15.99
N ASN A 17 4.36 -29.66 -16.30
CA ASN A 17 5.31 -30.22 -15.34
C ASN A 17 6.33 -29.19 -14.78
N LEU A 18 6.09 -27.90 -15.01
CA LEU A 18 6.96 -26.80 -14.59
C LEU A 18 6.46 -26.07 -13.34
N GLU A 19 5.23 -26.30 -12.92
CA GLU A 19 4.67 -25.71 -11.69
C GLU A 19 5.40 -26.29 -10.47
N GLY A 20 5.95 -25.41 -9.62
CA GLY A 20 6.72 -25.78 -8.42
C GLY A 20 8.24 -25.93 -8.60
N GLN A 21 8.78 -25.72 -9.80
CA GLN A 21 10.24 -25.62 -10.00
C GLN A 21 10.76 -24.23 -9.67
N SER A 22 12.03 -24.13 -9.23
CA SER A 22 12.68 -22.83 -9.06
C SER A 22 12.74 -22.07 -10.39
N PRO A 23 12.70 -20.73 -10.38
CA PRO A 23 12.81 -19.92 -11.59
C PRO A 23 14.05 -20.28 -12.44
N GLU A 24 15.19 -20.56 -11.80
CA GLU A 24 16.43 -21.00 -12.47
C GLU A 24 16.26 -22.33 -13.21
N ALA A 25 15.70 -23.36 -12.57
CA ALA A 25 15.51 -24.67 -13.18
C ALA A 25 14.58 -24.57 -14.41
N ARG A 26 13.54 -23.74 -14.29
CA ARG A 26 12.63 -23.46 -15.40
C ARG A 26 13.33 -22.71 -16.53
N PHE A 27 14.14 -21.70 -16.21
CA PHE A 27 14.94 -20.97 -17.17
C PHE A 27 15.85 -21.90 -17.98
N ALA A 28 16.57 -22.81 -17.32
CA ALA A 28 17.47 -23.75 -18.00
C ALA A 28 16.73 -24.67 -18.99
N LYS A 29 15.47 -25.01 -18.70
CA LYS A 29 14.62 -25.84 -19.57
C LYS A 29 14.02 -25.04 -20.73
N LEU A 30 13.64 -23.78 -20.51
CA LEU A 30 13.06 -22.92 -21.54
C LEU A 30 14.13 -22.38 -22.51
N TYR A 31 15.32 -22.07 -22.01
CA TYR A 31 16.41 -21.48 -22.78
C TYR A 31 17.71 -22.28 -22.70
N PRO A 32 17.73 -23.55 -23.15
CA PRO A 32 18.89 -24.44 -22.95
C PRO A 32 20.16 -23.94 -23.65
N VAL A 33 20.03 -23.35 -24.85
CA VAL A 33 21.16 -22.76 -25.59
C VAL A 33 21.64 -21.48 -24.92
N PHE A 34 20.72 -20.58 -24.57
CA PHE A 34 21.06 -19.32 -23.91
C PHE A 34 21.73 -19.56 -22.55
N ASN A 35 21.27 -20.57 -21.79
CA ASN A 35 21.84 -20.93 -20.50
C ASN A 35 23.31 -21.37 -20.59
N GLN A 36 23.76 -21.91 -21.72
CA GLN A 36 25.17 -22.23 -21.96
C GLN A 36 26.01 -21.01 -22.35
N GLN A 37 25.35 -19.94 -22.83
CA GLN A 37 25.99 -18.73 -23.34
C GLN A 37 25.91 -17.54 -22.38
N LYS A 38 25.16 -17.67 -21.27
CA LYS A 38 24.99 -16.61 -20.28
C LYS A 38 26.34 -16.20 -19.69
N THR A 39 26.57 -14.90 -19.61
CA THR A 39 27.73 -14.29 -18.94
C THR A 39 27.38 -13.73 -17.57
N TRP A 40 26.10 -13.53 -17.33
CA TRP A 40 25.56 -12.99 -16.09
C TRP A 40 24.17 -13.59 -15.86
N SER A 41 23.83 -13.85 -14.61
CA SER A 41 22.49 -14.24 -14.22
C SER A 41 22.27 -14.03 -12.74
N GLU A 42 21.08 -13.55 -12.38
CA GLU A 42 20.71 -13.27 -11.00
C GLU A 42 19.26 -13.66 -10.72
N GLN A 43 19.00 -13.89 -9.43
CA GLN A 43 17.69 -14.22 -8.89
C GLN A 43 17.18 -13.07 -8.03
N TRP A 44 16.09 -12.47 -8.47
CA TRP A 44 15.45 -11.30 -7.90
C TRP A 44 14.13 -11.68 -7.22
N TYR A 45 13.78 -10.94 -6.18
CA TYR A 45 12.57 -11.12 -5.39
C TYR A 45 12.00 -9.77 -5.02
N GLY A 46 10.70 -9.58 -5.15
CA GLY A 46 10.13 -8.29 -4.84
C GLY A 46 8.65 -8.22 -5.09
N THR A 47 8.20 -7.03 -5.43
CA THR A 47 6.77 -6.78 -5.65
C THR A 47 6.53 -6.04 -6.95
N LEU A 48 5.44 -6.42 -7.61
CA LEU A 48 4.77 -5.59 -8.60
C LEU A 48 3.62 -4.84 -7.92
N ASP A 49 3.51 -3.54 -8.19
CA ASP A 49 2.55 -2.61 -7.63
C ASP A 49 2.55 -2.59 -6.08
N GLY A 50 3.73 -2.83 -5.48
CA GLY A 50 3.93 -2.87 -4.03
C GLY A 50 3.24 -4.01 -3.27
N ARG A 51 2.54 -4.90 -3.98
CA ARG A 51 1.59 -5.84 -3.37
C ARG A 51 1.72 -7.27 -3.89
N MET A 52 1.98 -7.42 -5.19
CA MET A 52 2.03 -8.73 -5.83
C MET A 52 3.43 -9.30 -5.72
N HIS A 53 3.61 -10.35 -4.93
CA HIS A 53 4.94 -10.94 -4.74
C HIS A 53 5.39 -11.67 -6.00
N VAL A 54 6.57 -11.30 -6.48
CA VAL A 54 7.18 -11.89 -7.66
C VAL A 54 8.60 -12.39 -7.40
N SER A 55 8.97 -13.49 -8.05
CA SER A 55 10.36 -13.92 -8.20
C SER A 55 10.76 -13.89 -9.66
N MET A 56 11.97 -13.43 -9.95
CA MET A 56 12.49 -13.33 -11.31
C MET A 56 13.89 -13.93 -11.39
N TYR A 57 14.11 -14.78 -12.39
CA TYR A 57 15.45 -15.18 -12.80
C TYR A 57 15.75 -14.52 -14.13
N LEU A 58 16.81 -13.72 -14.18
CA LEU A 58 17.19 -12.95 -15.36
C LEU A 58 18.65 -13.24 -15.71
N ALA A 59 18.94 -13.44 -17.00
CA ALA A 59 20.27 -13.73 -17.50
C ALA A 59 20.60 -12.91 -18.75
N ARG A 60 21.88 -12.58 -18.91
CA ARG A 60 22.42 -11.83 -20.05
C ARG A 60 23.52 -12.64 -20.74
N ASN A 61 23.52 -12.66 -22.07
CA ASN A 61 24.58 -13.30 -22.87
C ASN A 61 25.66 -12.29 -23.30
N LYS A 62 26.64 -12.77 -24.09
CA LYS A 62 27.74 -11.95 -24.62
C LYS A 62 27.27 -10.86 -25.59
N ASP A 63 26.17 -11.09 -26.28
CA ASP A 63 25.62 -10.16 -27.28
C ASP A 63 24.78 -9.05 -26.62
N GLY A 64 24.64 -9.07 -25.29
CA GLY A 64 23.87 -8.08 -24.53
C GLY A 64 22.37 -8.39 -24.44
N ALA A 65 21.89 -9.46 -25.09
CA ALA A 65 20.50 -9.89 -25.00
C ALA A 65 20.17 -10.41 -23.61
N PHE A 66 18.95 -10.16 -23.15
CA PHE A 66 18.39 -10.63 -21.90
C PHE A 66 17.33 -11.71 -22.14
N ARG A 67 17.36 -12.73 -21.29
CA ARG A 67 16.32 -13.75 -21.18
C ARG A 67 16.03 -14.01 -19.72
N GLY A 68 14.78 -14.32 -19.41
CA GLY A 68 14.40 -14.61 -18.04
C GLY A 68 13.08 -15.33 -17.90
N VAL A 69 12.75 -15.61 -16.66
CA VAL A 69 11.45 -16.11 -16.24
C VAL A 69 11.09 -15.36 -14.98
N TYR A 70 9.83 -14.94 -14.85
CA TYR A 70 9.35 -14.49 -13.55
C TYR A 70 7.98 -15.11 -13.22
N ASN A 71 7.68 -15.18 -11.93
CA ASN A 71 6.50 -15.82 -11.40
C ASN A 71 5.79 -14.94 -10.39
N TYR A 72 4.47 -15.07 -10.31
CA TYR A 72 3.73 -14.70 -9.10
C TYR A 72 3.84 -15.83 -8.08
N GLU A 73 4.31 -15.51 -6.88
CA GLU A 73 4.46 -16.52 -5.82
C GLU A 73 3.12 -17.09 -5.36
N SER A 74 2.09 -16.25 -5.36
CA SER A 74 0.79 -16.58 -4.78
C SER A 74 -0.02 -17.57 -5.62
N SER A 75 0.24 -17.68 -6.92
CA SER A 75 -0.42 -18.62 -7.83
C SER A 75 0.53 -19.58 -8.54
N GLY A 76 1.84 -19.28 -8.57
CA GLY A 76 2.82 -19.99 -9.39
C GLY A 76 2.74 -19.67 -10.89
N LEU A 77 1.85 -18.75 -11.30
CA LEU A 77 1.75 -18.32 -12.69
C LEU A 77 3.06 -17.68 -13.14
N SER A 78 3.48 -17.99 -14.36
CA SER A 78 4.84 -17.79 -14.82
C SER A 78 4.88 -17.20 -16.23
N PHE A 79 5.85 -16.32 -16.46
CA PHE A 79 6.07 -15.67 -17.75
C PHE A 79 7.52 -15.79 -18.20
N GLN A 80 7.69 -15.91 -19.50
CA GLN A 80 8.96 -15.80 -20.19
C GLN A 80 9.31 -14.32 -20.39
N LEU A 81 10.60 -14.00 -20.32
CA LEU A 81 11.12 -12.65 -20.53
C LEU A 81 12.16 -12.66 -21.65
N GLU A 82 12.03 -11.73 -22.59
CA GLU A 82 12.99 -11.55 -23.69
C GLU A 82 13.21 -10.07 -23.97
N GLY A 83 14.46 -9.63 -24.02
CA GLY A 83 14.73 -8.20 -24.17
C GLY A 83 16.19 -7.84 -24.38
N GLU A 84 16.45 -6.54 -24.33
CA GLU A 84 17.77 -5.94 -24.48
C GLU A 84 17.84 -4.63 -23.70
N ILE A 85 19.01 -3.98 -23.71
CA ILE A 85 19.17 -2.61 -23.21
C ILE A 85 18.82 -1.66 -24.36
N ASP A 86 17.97 -0.68 -24.10
CA ASP A 86 17.60 0.33 -25.07
C ASP A 86 18.64 1.46 -25.18
N ASP A 87 18.38 2.42 -26.06
CA ASP A 87 19.28 3.56 -26.32
C ASP A 87 19.47 4.48 -25.11
N GLU A 88 18.59 4.41 -24.12
CA GLU A 88 18.64 5.18 -22.86
C GLU A 88 19.40 4.44 -21.75
N GLY A 89 19.80 3.19 -22.00
CA GLY A 89 20.50 2.35 -21.04
C GLY A 89 19.56 1.58 -20.10
N LEU A 90 18.24 1.60 -20.36
CA LEU A 90 17.26 0.87 -19.58
C LEU A 90 17.09 -0.55 -20.13
N ILE A 91 16.84 -1.50 -19.24
CA ILE A 91 16.53 -2.88 -19.59
C ILE A 91 15.06 -2.94 -20.00
N ASN A 92 14.79 -3.32 -21.25
CA ASN A 92 13.43 -3.47 -21.78
C ASN A 92 13.14 -4.96 -22.09
N LEU A 93 12.28 -5.58 -21.28
CA LEU A 93 11.94 -7.00 -21.34
C LEU A 93 10.50 -7.19 -21.78
N LYS A 94 10.28 -7.88 -22.91
CA LYS A 94 8.96 -8.36 -23.31
C LYS A 94 8.55 -9.54 -22.44
N GLU A 95 7.32 -9.48 -21.96
CA GLU A 95 6.69 -10.55 -21.20
C GLU A 95 5.87 -11.45 -22.12
N ILE A 96 6.11 -12.76 -22.04
CA ILE A 96 5.53 -13.75 -22.92
C ILE A 96 4.84 -14.85 -22.10
N ASP A 97 3.57 -15.13 -22.42
CA ASP A 97 2.78 -16.15 -21.73
C ASP A 97 3.05 -17.59 -22.23
N SER A 98 2.37 -18.56 -21.62
CA SER A 98 2.48 -19.98 -22.00
C SER A 98 1.98 -20.28 -23.42
N LEU A 99 1.18 -19.40 -24.01
CA LEU A 99 0.68 -19.48 -25.38
C LEU A 99 1.57 -18.72 -26.38
N GLN A 100 2.73 -18.23 -25.94
CA GLN A 100 3.69 -17.46 -26.75
C GLN A 100 3.14 -16.10 -27.23
N ARG A 101 2.20 -15.52 -26.48
CA ARG A 101 1.69 -14.17 -26.72
C ARG A 101 2.47 -13.17 -25.88
N VAL A 102 2.76 -11.99 -26.44
CA VAL A 102 3.29 -10.87 -25.66
C VAL A 102 2.16 -10.26 -24.85
N THR A 103 2.31 -10.18 -23.54
CA THR A 103 1.26 -9.70 -22.62
C THR A 103 1.60 -8.38 -21.95
N GLY A 104 2.86 -7.95 -22.03
CA GLY A 104 3.34 -6.68 -21.50
C GLY A 104 4.84 -6.53 -21.69
N SER A 105 5.41 -5.52 -21.05
CA SER A 105 6.85 -5.29 -20.99
C SER A 105 7.25 -4.76 -19.62
N LEU A 106 8.45 -5.12 -19.16
CA LEU A 106 9.09 -4.53 -17.99
C LEU A 106 10.22 -3.63 -18.48
N VAL A 107 10.20 -2.35 -18.09
CA VAL A 107 11.23 -1.38 -18.42
C VAL A 107 11.82 -0.85 -17.12
N GLY A 108 13.13 -0.93 -16.93
CA GLY A 108 13.76 -0.51 -15.68
C GLY A 108 15.28 -0.59 -15.67
N ASP A 109 15.86 -0.28 -14.52
CA ASP A 109 17.30 -0.20 -14.30
C ASP A 109 17.74 -1.01 -13.08
N ILE A 110 19.01 -1.43 -13.08
CA ILE A 110 19.61 -2.14 -11.96
C ILE A 110 20.62 -1.23 -11.26
N HIS A 111 20.35 -0.91 -10.00
CA HIS A 111 21.23 -0.09 -9.17
C HIS A 111 21.35 -0.67 -7.75
N ASN A 112 22.58 -0.90 -7.27
CA ASN A 112 22.88 -1.39 -5.92
C ASN A 112 22.02 -2.60 -5.48
N ASP A 113 22.01 -3.66 -6.28
CA ASP A 113 21.23 -4.89 -6.01
C ASP A 113 19.71 -4.69 -5.96
N VAL A 114 19.21 -3.61 -6.55
CA VAL A 114 17.78 -3.34 -6.79
C VAL A 114 17.52 -3.27 -8.29
N PHE A 115 16.55 -4.04 -8.78
CA PHE A 115 15.98 -3.89 -10.12
C PHE A 115 14.61 -3.23 -9.98
N SER A 116 14.51 -1.97 -10.40
CA SER A 116 13.30 -1.17 -10.31
C SER A 116 12.85 -0.67 -11.68
N GLY A 117 11.56 -0.41 -11.83
CA GLY A 117 11.01 0.10 -13.08
C GLY A 117 9.50 -0.01 -13.13
N GLU A 118 8.97 -0.07 -14.34
CA GLU A 118 7.55 -0.13 -14.63
C GLU A 118 7.23 -1.36 -15.49
N TRP A 119 6.21 -2.12 -15.09
CA TRP A 119 5.54 -3.05 -15.98
C TRP A 119 4.46 -2.30 -16.74
N GLN A 120 4.37 -2.52 -18.05
CA GLN A 120 3.34 -1.96 -18.92
C GLN A 120 2.58 -3.07 -19.60
N ASP A 121 1.25 -2.92 -19.72
CA ASP A 121 0.46 -3.85 -20.51
C ASP A 121 0.79 -3.73 -22.00
N TYR A 122 0.35 -4.71 -22.80
CA TYR A 122 0.61 -4.71 -24.25
C TYR A 122 0.16 -3.42 -24.97
N LYS A 123 -0.91 -2.76 -24.49
CA LYS A 123 -1.40 -1.49 -25.07
C LYS A 123 -0.79 -0.24 -24.44
N GLN A 124 0.00 -0.39 -23.37
CA GLN A 124 0.57 0.71 -22.59
C GLN A 124 -0.50 1.64 -21.99
N TYR A 125 -1.68 1.11 -21.69
CA TYR A 125 -2.75 1.81 -20.95
C TYR A 125 -2.60 1.68 -19.44
N GLN A 126 -1.95 0.62 -18.97
CA GLN A 126 -1.69 0.36 -17.57
C GLN A 126 -0.18 0.28 -17.34
N SER A 127 0.28 0.98 -16.30
CA SER A 127 1.64 0.90 -15.78
C SER A 127 1.58 0.50 -14.31
N LEU A 128 2.46 -0.39 -13.89
CA LEU A 128 2.59 -0.83 -12.50
C LEU A 128 4.06 -0.81 -12.08
N PRO A 129 4.41 -0.10 -11.00
CA PRO A 129 5.80 -0.03 -10.56
C PRO A 129 6.25 -1.40 -10.06
N PHE A 130 7.48 -1.79 -10.33
CA PHE A 130 8.11 -2.95 -9.69
C PHE A 130 9.40 -2.54 -8.99
N GLU A 131 9.67 -3.22 -7.89
CA GLU A 131 10.94 -3.14 -7.17
C GLU A 131 11.33 -4.55 -6.74
N LEU A 132 12.47 -5.03 -7.23
CA LEU A 132 13.00 -6.36 -6.96
C LEU A 132 14.38 -6.25 -6.33
N LEU A 133 14.58 -7.00 -5.25
CA LEU A 133 15.83 -7.09 -4.52
C LEU A 133 16.55 -8.37 -4.88
N LEU A 134 17.88 -8.32 -4.92
CA LEU A 134 18.69 -9.51 -5.09
C LEU A 134 18.56 -10.44 -3.86
N GLY A 135 18.14 -11.69 -4.09
CA GLY A 135 18.21 -12.77 -3.10
C GLY A 135 17.13 -12.85 -2.00
N LYS A 136 16.40 -11.79 -1.64
CA LYS A 136 15.35 -11.84 -0.59
C LYS A 136 14.15 -10.96 -0.88
N TYR A 137 12.97 -11.38 -0.44
CA TYR A 137 11.77 -10.54 -0.46
C TYR A 137 11.92 -9.32 0.47
N PRO A 138 11.41 -8.16 0.07
CA PRO A 138 11.10 -7.11 1.03
C PRO A 138 10.05 -7.66 2.00
N GLU A 139 10.37 -7.70 3.30
CA GLU A 139 9.44 -8.19 4.32
C GLU A 139 8.29 -7.19 4.59
N ASN A 140 8.38 -5.96 4.07
CA ASN A 140 7.43 -4.88 4.33
C ASN A 140 6.86 -4.26 3.05
N ALA A 141 5.54 -4.08 3.03
CA ALA A 141 4.84 -3.29 2.01
C ALA A 141 4.80 -1.79 2.35
N GLY A 142 5.34 -1.42 3.52
CA GLY A 142 5.27 -0.07 4.05
C GLY A 142 5.38 -0.01 5.56
N ALA A 143 5.04 1.15 6.13
CA ALA A 143 4.92 1.33 7.57
C ALA A 143 4.06 2.55 7.92
N TYR A 144 3.46 2.52 9.10
CA TYR A 144 2.99 3.71 9.83
C TYR A 144 4.02 4.09 10.88
N GLN A 145 4.40 5.36 10.93
CA GLN A 145 5.33 5.88 11.92
C GLN A 145 4.73 7.14 12.55
N TYR A 146 4.65 7.15 13.89
CA TYR A 146 4.20 8.31 14.62
C TYR A 146 5.40 9.03 15.24
N PHE A 147 5.49 10.33 15.02
CA PHE A 147 6.56 11.19 15.47
C PHE A 147 6.03 12.32 16.36
N LYS A 148 6.87 12.74 17.32
CA LYS A 148 6.73 13.98 18.07
C LYS A 148 7.98 14.82 17.88
N ALA A 149 7.86 16.15 17.90
CA ALA A 149 9.00 17.04 17.92
C ALA A 149 9.34 17.44 19.37
N PRO A 150 10.49 17.01 19.94
CA PRO A 150 10.80 17.26 21.36
C PRO A 150 10.91 18.74 21.75
N LYS A 151 11.17 19.63 20.78
CA LYS A 151 11.29 21.08 20.98
C LYS A 151 10.02 21.85 20.61
N PHE A 152 9.05 21.19 19.97
CA PHE A 152 7.82 21.78 19.44
C PHE A 152 6.67 20.86 19.83
N ASN A 153 6.16 21.02 21.06
CA ASN A 153 5.18 20.09 21.65
C ASN A 153 3.86 20.02 20.87
N ASP A 154 3.58 21.05 20.07
CA ASP A 154 2.46 21.17 19.15
C ASP A 154 2.67 20.35 17.86
N VAL A 155 3.90 20.04 17.49
CA VAL A 155 4.21 19.30 16.26
C VAL A 155 4.18 17.79 16.51
N LYS A 156 3.15 17.18 15.93
CA LYS A 156 2.90 15.74 15.91
C LYS A 156 2.74 15.32 14.45
N ALA A 157 3.32 14.19 14.05
CA ALA A 157 3.21 13.71 12.68
C ALA A 157 2.92 12.21 12.64
N LEU A 158 1.97 11.80 11.81
CA LEU A 158 1.75 10.42 11.42
C LEU A 158 2.17 10.28 9.95
N VAL A 159 3.16 9.45 9.70
CA VAL A 159 3.67 9.16 8.36
C VAL A 159 3.19 7.77 7.97
N GLU A 160 2.48 7.68 6.85
CA GLU A 160 2.08 6.45 6.19
C GLU A 160 2.95 6.28 4.96
N ARG A 161 3.81 5.27 4.96
CA ARG A 161 4.62 4.89 3.80
C ARG A 161 4.04 3.63 3.19
N LYS A 162 3.71 3.69 1.91
CA LYS A 162 3.32 2.57 1.05
C LYS A 162 4.24 2.54 -0.18
N SER A 163 4.16 1.49 -0.98
CA SER A 163 4.88 1.46 -2.25
C SER A 163 4.48 2.66 -3.11
N GLY A 164 5.47 3.45 -3.56
CA GLY A 164 5.28 4.62 -4.42
C GLY A 164 4.63 5.84 -3.78
N SER A 165 4.25 5.82 -2.50
CA SER A 165 3.62 6.98 -1.85
C SER A 165 3.99 7.11 -0.38
N VAL A 166 4.25 8.34 0.04
CA VAL A 166 4.36 8.71 1.44
C VAL A 166 3.31 9.76 1.74
N ILE A 167 2.40 9.45 2.64
CA ILE A 167 1.40 10.41 3.14
C ILE A 167 1.87 10.87 4.51
N ILE A 168 1.81 12.18 4.75
CA ILE A 168 2.03 12.73 6.08
C ILE A 168 0.78 13.46 6.55
N SER A 169 0.38 13.20 7.79
CA SER A 169 -0.61 13.96 8.53
C SER A 169 0.07 14.62 9.71
N ILE A 170 -0.03 15.94 9.86
CA ILE A 170 0.66 16.70 10.90
C ILE A 170 -0.31 17.61 11.64
N ILE A 171 -0.01 17.92 12.90
CA ILE A 171 -0.48 19.17 13.51
C ILE A 171 0.67 20.17 13.45
N HIS A 172 0.41 21.35 12.88
CA HIS A 172 1.35 22.48 12.85
C HIS A 172 0.63 23.77 13.22
N GLU A 173 1.13 24.49 14.22
CA GLU A 173 0.58 25.79 14.64
C GLU A 173 -0.91 25.74 15.04
N GLY A 174 -1.38 24.55 15.42
CA GLY A 174 -2.76 24.29 15.84
C GLY A 174 -3.64 23.66 14.76
N GLU A 175 -3.21 23.68 13.50
CA GLU A 175 -3.96 23.14 12.37
C GLU A 175 -3.52 21.71 12.03
N PHE A 176 -4.46 20.87 11.61
CA PHE A 176 -4.19 19.56 11.03
C PHE A 176 -4.04 19.66 9.50
N LEU A 177 -2.87 19.26 9.03
CA LEU A 177 -2.51 19.32 7.62
C LEU A 177 -2.18 17.92 7.12
N LYS A 178 -2.63 17.57 5.91
CA LYS A 178 -2.39 16.26 5.30
C LYS A 178 -1.94 16.45 3.86
N THR A 179 -0.86 15.76 3.47
CA THR A 179 -0.35 15.85 2.09
C THR A 179 0.35 14.57 1.67
N ILE A 180 0.47 14.40 0.35
CA ILE A 180 1.28 13.35 -0.29
C ILE A 180 2.67 13.94 -0.53
N LEU A 181 3.69 13.15 -0.20
CA LEU A 181 5.08 13.48 -0.43
C LEU A 181 5.64 12.60 -1.55
N GLU A 182 6.38 13.24 -2.43
CA GLU A 182 7.14 12.61 -3.50
C GLU A 182 8.59 12.39 -3.02
N GLN A 183 9.18 11.26 -3.40
CA GLN A 183 10.58 10.99 -3.07
C GLN A 183 11.49 11.86 -3.94
N ASP A 184 12.50 12.47 -3.31
CA ASP A 184 13.57 13.18 -4.03
C ASP A 184 14.42 12.16 -4.82
N GLN A 185 14.59 12.41 -6.12
CA GLN A 185 15.23 11.48 -7.07
C GLN A 185 16.64 11.08 -6.64
N ASP A 186 17.38 11.99 -6.00
CA ASP A 186 18.77 11.78 -5.61
C ASP A 186 18.91 11.27 -4.17
N LYS A 187 17.82 11.21 -3.40
CA LYS A 187 17.85 10.99 -1.95
C LYS A 187 16.76 10.04 -1.48
N LYS A 188 17.14 8.77 -1.32
CA LYS A 188 16.30 7.64 -0.87
C LYS A 188 15.36 7.90 0.33
N PHE A 189 15.75 8.78 1.24
CA PHE A 189 14.99 9.05 2.48
C PHE A 189 14.44 10.46 2.56
N LEU A 190 14.59 11.28 1.52
CA LEU A 190 14.07 12.64 1.49
C LEU A 190 12.81 12.67 0.64
N PHE A 191 11.77 13.27 1.21
CA PHE A 191 10.48 13.41 0.56
C PHE A 191 10.07 14.88 0.58
N ARG A 192 9.40 15.34 -0.47
CA ARG A 192 8.92 16.72 -0.62
C ARG A 192 7.43 16.73 -0.93
N GLY A 193 6.71 17.72 -0.42
CA GLY A 193 5.34 18.02 -0.80
C GLY A 193 4.96 19.44 -0.46
N THR A 194 3.66 19.72 -0.53
CA THR A 194 3.08 21.03 -0.18
C THR A 194 1.98 20.86 0.85
N LEU A 195 1.94 21.74 1.82
CA LEU A 195 0.87 21.84 2.82
C LEU A 195 0.05 23.08 2.49
N GLU A 196 -1.27 22.97 2.49
CA GLU A 196 -2.18 24.10 2.36
C GLU A 196 -2.95 24.24 3.67
N ASN A 197 -2.90 25.43 4.26
CA ASN A 197 -3.54 25.72 5.53
C ASN A 197 -5.01 26.16 5.34
N SER A 198 -5.74 26.42 6.43
CA SER A 198 -7.15 26.84 6.34
C SER A 198 -7.39 28.18 5.61
N GLU A 199 -6.34 29.00 5.49
CA GLU A 199 -6.34 30.29 4.79
C GLU A 199 -5.88 30.18 3.31
N GLY A 200 -5.57 28.98 2.83
CA GLY A 200 -5.05 28.72 1.48
C GLY A 200 -3.57 29.06 1.29
N ILE A 201 -2.83 29.28 2.38
CA ILE A 201 -1.39 29.52 2.34
C ILE A 201 -0.67 28.19 2.12
N ILE A 202 0.16 28.16 1.08
CA ILE A 202 0.92 26.97 0.68
C ILE A 202 2.34 27.04 1.24
N SER A 203 2.71 26.06 2.04
CA SER A 203 4.08 25.86 2.53
C SER A 203 4.72 24.64 1.87
N GLU A 204 6.00 24.71 1.52
CA GLU A 204 6.78 23.52 1.13
C GLU A 204 7.13 22.72 2.38
N ILE A 205 6.97 21.40 2.32
CA ILE A 205 7.44 20.49 3.35
C ILE A 205 8.50 19.55 2.79
N LEU A 206 9.62 19.44 3.48
CA LEU A 206 10.62 18.39 3.26
C LEU A 206 10.68 17.49 4.48
N VAL A 207 10.60 16.17 4.28
CA VAL A 207 10.65 15.18 5.37
C VAL A 207 11.78 14.20 5.09
N SER A 208 12.70 14.06 6.04
CA SER A 208 13.69 12.99 6.02
C SER A 208 13.26 11.85 6.96
N LEU A 209 13.10 10.67 6.38
CA LEU A 209 12.79 9.43 7.09
C LEU A 209 14.03 8.56 7.31
N ASN A 210 15.22 9.19 7.36
CA ASN A 210 16.46 8.48 7.65
C ASN A 210 16.44 7.99 9.12
N PRO A 211 16.61 6.68 9.39
CA PRO A 211 16.67 6.15 10.75
C PRO A 211 17.72 6.79 11.67
N ASP A 212 18.80 7.32 11.11
CA ASP A 212 19.85 8.00 11.87
C ASP A 212 19.43 9.42 12.30
N LEU A 213 18.55 10.06 11.52
CA LEU A 213 18.08 11.42 11.78
C LEU A 213 16.74 11.69 11.10
N TYR A 214 15.65 11.51 11.85
CA TYR A 214 14.33 11.99 11.44
C TYR A 214 14.25 13.51 11.59
N TYR A 215 13.92 14.20 10.52
CA TYR A 215 13.67 15.64 10.55
C TYR A 215 12.64 16.07 9.51
N MET A 216 12.08 17.24 9.72
CA MET A 216 11.16 17.93 8.83
C MET A 216 11.63 19.37 8.66
N GLU A 217 11.50 19.91 7.46
CA GLU A 217 11.69 21.33 7.18
C GLU A 217 10.40 21.86 6.57
N ILE A 218 9.87 22.93 7.14
CA ILE A 218 8.72 23.65 6.57
C ILE A 218 9.26 24.99 6.07
N VAL A 219 8.95 25.32 4.82
CA VAL A 219 9.28 26.59 4.18
C VAL A 219 7.98 27.33 3.96
N ASP A 220 7.83 28.48 4.62
CA ASP A 220 6.66 29.33 4.44
C ASP A 220 6.68 30.07 3.09
N ASP A 221 5.61 30.81 2.80
CA ASP A 221 5.43 31.59 1.59
C ASP A 221 6.44 32.75 1.44
N GLU A 222 7.03 33.20 2.55
CA GLU A 222 8.14 34.16 2.58
C GLU A 222 9.52 33.52 2.35
N GLY A 223 9.58 32.19 2.22
CA GLY A 223 10.82 31.43 2.01
C GLY A 223 11.63 31.18 3.29
N LYS A 224 11.07 31.49 4.47
CA LYS A 224 11.71 31.24 5.76
C LYS A 224 11.53 29.78 6.15
N ARG A 225 12.63 29.21 6.63
CA ARG A 225 12.77 27.77 6.89
C ARG A 225 12.70 27.48 8.37
N LYS A 226 11.88 26.49 8.74
CA LYS A 226 11.75 25.97 10.10
C LYS A 226 12.13 24.49 10.11
N SER A 227 13.36 24.19 10.55
CA SER A 227 13.84 22.81 10.67
C SER A 227 13.48 22.21 12.03
N ILE A 228 12.81 21.07 12.02
CA ILE A 228 12.21 20.41 13.17
C ILE A 228 12.78 18.99 13.26
N ARG A 229 13.44 18.68 14.37
CA ARG A 229 13.87 17.30 14.65
C ARG A 229 12.68 16.47 15.15
N LEU A 230 12.49 15.30 14.56
CA LEU A 230 11.45 14.36 14.92
C LEU A 230 12.01 13.23 15.79
N ALA A 231 11.19 12.72 16.71
CA ALA A 231 11.47 11.54 17.50
C ALA A 231 10.38 10.50 17.25
N GLU A 232 10.74 9.35 16.69
CA GLU A 232 9.81 8.23 16.50
C GLU A 232 9.29 7.76 17.87
N GLN A 233 7.97 7.69 18.00
CA GLN A 233 7.28 7.26 19.21
C GLN A 233 6.76 5.83 19.07
N SER A 234 6.31 5.47 17.88
CA SER A 234 5.80 4.15 17.55
C SER A 234 5.92 3.90 16.05
N LYS A 235 6.02 2.62 15.70
CA LYS A 235 6.10 2.14 14.33
C LYS A 235 5.27 0.87 14.18
N MET A 236 4.54 0.78 13.07
CA MET A 236 3.80 -0.41 12.70
C MET A 236 4.08 -0.74 11.25
N THR A 237 4.59 -1.95 10.99
CA THR A 237 4.94 -2.38 9.64
C THR A 237 3.67 -2.70 8.86
N LEU A 238 3.62 -2.38 7.58
CA LEU A 238 2.58 -2.88 6.68
C LEU A 238 3.08 -4.15 5.99
N ILE A 239 2.21 -5.15 5.88
CA ILE A 239 2.46 -6.35 5.09
C ILE A 239 1.40 -6.52 4.03
N ALA A 240 1.82 -7.02 2.87
CA ALA A 240 0.93 -7.39 1.80
C ALA A 240 0.74 -8.92 1.78
N ARG A 241 -0.47 -9.37 1.45
CA ARG A 241 -0.73 -10.75 1.00
C ARG A 241 -1.58 -10.70 -0.25
N ASP A 242 -1.14 -11.35 -1.31
CA ASP A 242 -1.84 -11.35 -2.58
C ASP A 242 -2.21 -12.75 -3.04
N HIS A 243 -3.16 -12.81 -3.95
CA HIS A 243 -3.40 -13.92 -4.85
C HIS A 243 -3.62 -13.35 -6.25
N THR A 244 -2.62 -13.53 -7.10
CA THR A 244 -2.58 -12.94 -8.44
C THR A 244 -2.62 -14.03 -9.49
N THR A 245 -3.58 -13.94 -10.40
CA THR A 245 -3.68 -14.78 -11.60
C THR A 245 -3.43 -13.92 -12.84
N PHE A 246 -3.75 -14.42 -14.03
CA PHE A 246 -3.49 -13.68 -15.27
C PHE A 246 -4.33 -12.40 -15.39
N GLY A 247 -5.64 -12.52 -15.22
CA GLY A 247 -6.58 -11.41 -15.36
C GLY A 247 -6.92 -10.71 -14.04
N SER A 248 -6.54 -11.30 -12.91
CA SER A 248 -7.14 -10.95 -11.62
C SER A 248 -6.13 -10.82 -10.47
N THR A 249 -6.42 -9.97 -9.49
CA THR A 249 -5.60 -9.83 -8.27
C THR A 249 -6.46 -9.57 -7.03
N VAL A 250 -6.35 -10.42 -6.00
CA VAL A 250 -6.86 -10.11 -4.65
C VAL A 250 -5.68 -9.76 -3.76
N ALA A 251 -5.70 -8.61 -3.10
CA ALA A 251 -4.67 -8.22 -2.14
C ALA A 251 -5.25 -7.84 -0.78
N LEU A 252 -4.49 -8.13 0.27
CA LEU A 252 -4.66 -7.63 1.63
C LEU A 252 -3.46 -6.75 1.94
N LEU A 253 -3.68 -5.51 2.36
CA LEU A 253 -2.66 -4.62 2.88
C LEU A 253 -3.05 -4.23 4.30
N TYR A 254 -2.30 -4.72 5.29
CA TYR A 254 -2.69 -4.57 6.69
C TYR A 254 -1.48 -4.43 7.62
N PRO A 255 -1.68 -3.82 8.80
CA PRO A 255 -0.60 -3.63 9.77
C PRO A 255 -0.19 -4.93 10.44
N PHE A 256 1.10 -4.99 10.78
CA PHE A 256 1.75 -6.07 11.49
C PHE A 256 2.69 -5.49 12.56
N CYS A 257 2.68 -6.10 13.74
CA CYS A 257 3.59 -5.76 14.83
C CYS A 257 4.04 -7.01 15.60
N GLU A 258 4.77 -6.84 16.71
CA GLU A 258 5.23 -7.96 17.53
C GLU A 258 4.09 -8.68 18.28
N ASN A 259 2.92 -8.06 18.39
CA ASN A 259 1.76 -8.65 19.07
C ASN A 259 1.07 -9.70 18.17
N THR A 260 1.36 -10.98 18.42
CA THR A 260 0.83 -12.10 17.62
C THR A 260 -0.70 -12.24 17.70
N LEU A 261 -1.33 -11.84 18.80
CA LEU A 261 -2.78 -11.89 18.97
C LEU A 261 -3.48 -10.80 18.15
N PHE A 262 -2.91 -9.60 18.08
CA PHE A 262 -3.35 -8.55 17.17
C PHE A 262 -3.23 -9.00 15.71
N ASN A 263 -2.06 -9.53 15.32
CA ASN A 263 -1.85 -9.99 13.94
C ASN A 263 -2.85 -11.10 13.55
N SER A 264 -3.12 -12.03 14.46
CA SER A 264 -4.09 -13.10 14.24
C SER A 264 -5.51 -12.56 14.12
N TRP A 265 -5.91 -11.66 15.02
CA TRP A 265 -7.22 -11.00 14.98
C TRP A 265 -7.40 -10.20 13.67
N MET A 266 -6.42 -9.38 13.31
CA MET A 266 -6.43 -8.58 12.08
C MET A 266 -6.59 -9.47 10.85
N PHE A 267 -5.83 -10.58 10.78
CA PHE A 267 -5.97 -11.49 9.66
C PHE A 267 -7.34 -12.17 9.62
N GLU A 268 -7.88 -12.65 10.75
CA GLU A 268 -9.19 -13.31 10.77
C GLU A 268 -10.33 -12.37 10.34
N GLU A 269 -10.26 -11.07 10.67
CA GLU A 269 -11.21 -10.05 10.20
C GLU A 269 -11.21 -9.91 8.67
N LEU A 270 -10.05 -10.01 8.03
CA LEU A 270 -9.88 -9.85 6.59
C LEU A 270 -10.11 -11.16 5.81
N LYS A 271 -9.77 -12.29 6.43
CA LYS A 271 -9.65 -13.61 5.80
C LYS A 271 -10.93 -14.11 5.16
N MET A 272 -12.09 -13.85 5.76
CA MET A 272 -13.35 -14.36 5.22
C MET A 272 -13.67 -13.69 3.88
N TRP A 273 -13.51 -12.37 3.80
CA TRP A 273 -13.67 -11.60 2.57
C TRP A 273 -12.63 -12.04 1.51
N TYR A 274 -11.36 -12.18 1.91
CA TYR A 274 -10.27 -12.61 1.04
C TYR A 274 -10.57 -13.93 0.32
N HIS A 275 -11.00 -14.96 1.07
CA HIS A 275 -11.32 -16.26 0.48
C HIS A 275 -12.55 -16.22 -0.43
N VAL A 276 -13.52 -15.35 -0.14
CA VAL A 276 -14.69 -15.17 -1.01
C VAL A 276 -14.26 -14.57 -2.34
N GLU A 277 -13.41 -13.54 -2.33
CA GLU A 277 -12.91 -12.91 -3.56
C GLU A 277 -12.02 -13.86 -4.38
N ILE A 278 -11.12 -14.62 -3.74
CA ILE A 278 -10.34 -15.65 -4.44
C ILE A 278 -11.24 -16.66 -5.14
N LYS A 279 -12.30 -17.15 -4.47
CA LYS A 279 -13.25 -18.10 -5.08
C LYS A 279 -14.04 -17.49 -6.23
N LYS A 280 -14.34 -16.19 -6.18
CA LYS A 280 -14.96 -15.49 -7.32
C LYS A 280 -14.01 -15.41 -8.49
N MET A 281 -12.76 -15.00 -8.26
CA MET A 281 -11.74 -14.88 -9.31
C MET A 281 -11.39 -16.22 -9.95
N ALA A 282 -11.20 -17.27 -9.15
CA ALA A 282 -10.93 -18.61 -9.67
C ALA A 282 -12.03 -19.14 -10.60
N ARG A 283 -13.28 -18.68 -10.46
CA ARG A 283 -14.38 -19.03 -11.38
C ARG A 283 -14.31 -18.24 -12.69
N LEU A 284 -13.84 -16.99 -12.64
CA LEU A 284 -13.62 -16.18 -13.84
C LEU A 284 -12.46 -16.73 -14.66
N ASP A 285 -11.39 -17.17 -13.98
CA ASP A 285 -10.17 -17.67 -14.63
C ASP A 285 -10.31 -19.10 -15.20
N GLN A 286 -11.42 -19.80 -14.99
CA GLN A 286 -11.62 -21.15 -15.57
C GLN A 286 -11.63 -21.18 -17.10
N ASN A 287 -11.84 -20.03 -17.75
CA ASN A 287 -11.86 -19.90 -19.21
C ASN A 287 -10.65 -19.08 -19.73
N MET A 288 -9.46 -19.28 -19.14
CA MET A 288 -8.19 -18.63 -19.53
C MET A 288 -7.85 -18.67 -21.03
N SER A 289 -8.34 -19.68 -21.77
CA SER A 289 -8.17 -19.76 -23.23
C SER A 289 -8.85 -18.62 -24.00
N ASP A 290 -9.86 -18.01 -23.38
CA ASP A 290 -10.71 -17.00 -23.99
C ASP A 290 -10.24 -15.58 -23.61
N PHE A 291 -9.34 -15.46 -22.64
CA PHE A 291 -8.80 -14.17 -22.24
C PHE A 291 -7.93 -13.60 -23.35
N MET A 292 -8.27 -12.39 -23.75
CA MET A 292 -7.36 -11.57 -24.56
C MET A 292 -6.18 -11.16 -23.68
N HIS A 293 -4.99 -11.09 -24.26
CA HIS A 293 -3.78 -10.61 -23.57
C HIS A 293 -3.96 -9.18 -23.00
N GLU A 294 -4.97 -8.47 -23.51
CA GLU A 294 -5.40 -7.12 -23.12
C GLU A 294 -6.20 -7.07 -21.80
N GLU A 295 -6.65 -8.22 -21.27
CA GLU A 295 -7.47 -8.28 -20.04
C GLU A 295 -6.65 -8.52 -18.76
N ARG A 296 -5.33 -8.37 -18.88
CA ARG A 296 -4.38 -8.48 -17.77
C ARG A 296 -4.71 -7.46 -16.67
N PHE A 297 -4.78 -7.93 -15.42
CA PHE A 297 -5.19 -7.13 -14.25
C PHE A 297 -6.53 -6.37 -14.38
N SER A 298 -7.42 -6.81 -15.28
CA SER A 298 -8.73 -6.17 -15.47
C SER A 298 -9.67 -6.34 -14.28
N LYS A 299 -9.37 -7.28 -13.37
CA LYS A 299 -10.12 -7.53 -12.14
C LYS A 299 -9.21 -7.40 -10.92
N ASN A 300 -9.67 -6.65 -9.93
CA ASN A 300 -8.89 -6.36 -8.74
C ASN A 300 -9.82 -6.30 -7.52
N ALA A 301 -9.36 -6.86 -6.42
CA ALA A 301 -10.00 -6.73 -5.13
C ALA A 301 -8.93 -6.39 -4.09
N LEU A 302 -9.19 -5.39 -3.25
CA LEU A 302 -8.29 -4.94 -2.21
C LEU A 302 -9.03 -4.86 -0.87
N ALA A 303 -8.48 -5.52 0.15
CA ALA A 303 -8.72 -5.10 1.52
C ALA A 303 -7.52 -4.30 2.02
N GLU A 304 -7.77 -3.09 2.46
CA GLU A 304 -6.75 -2.17 2.92
C GLU A 304 -7.10 -1.68 4.33
N VAL A 305 -6.11 -1.67 5.21
CA VAL A 305 -6.25 -1.13 6.55
C VAL A 305 -5.44 0.16 6.66
N SER A 306 -6.14 1.26 6.90
CA SER A 306 -5.55 2.57 7.17
C SER A 306 -5.59 2.85 8.66
N LEU A 307 -4.46 3.31 9.23
CA LEU A 307 -4.36 3.63 10.65
C LEU A 307 -4.45 5.13 10.90
N ASP A 308 -5.25 5.50 11.89
CA ASP A 308 -5.40 6.87 12.39
C ASP A 308 -4.64 7.09 13.70
N LEU A 309 -4.49 6.02 14.48
CA LEU A 309 -3.78 6.01 15.75
C LEU A 309 -2.80 4.85 15.78
N VAL A 310 -1.53 5.17 16.03
CA VAL A 310 -0.48 4.18 16.29
C VAL A 310 0.21 4.51 17.60
N THR A 311 0.07 3.64 18.59
CA THR A 311 0.78 3.71 19.87
C THR A 311 1.26 2.31 20.27
N ASN A 312 2.07 2.22 21.33
CA ASN A 312 2.54 0.92 21.85
C ASN A 312 1.41 0.07 22.47
N ASP A 313 0.28 0.69 22.81
CA ASP A 313 -0.78 0.07 23.58
C ASP A 313 -2.13 -0.01 22.86
N LEU A 314 -2.32 0.84 21.85
CA LEU A 314 -3.59 1.07 21.19
C LEU A 314 -3.36 1.40 19.71
N VAL A 315 -4.17 0.77 18.87
CA VAL A 315 -4.22 1.00 17.43
C VAL A 315 -5.67 1.29 17.06
N SER A 316 -5.90 2.26 16.19
CA SER A 316 -7.24 2.55 15.66
C SER A 316 -7.14 2.97 14.21
N GLY A 317 -8.17 2.63 13.45
CA GLY A 317 -8.20 2.86 12.01
C GLY A 317 -9.43 2.28 11.34
N ILE A 318 -9.35 2.15 10.02
CA ILE A 318 -10.43 1.69 9.15
C ILE A 318 -9.96 0.54 8.28
N MET A 319 -10.79 -0.50 8.18
CA MET A 319 -10.66 -1.56 7.18
C MET A 319 -11.58 -1.22 6.01
N ARG A 320 -11.02 -1.09 4.81
CA ARG A 320 -11.74 -0.85 3.57
C ARG A 320 -11.63 -2.09 2.68
N PHE A 321 -12.76 -2.54 2.15
CA PHE A 321 -12.86 -3.67 1.24
C PHE A 321 -13.46 -3.18 -0.07
N SER A 322 -12.73 -3.30 -1.18
CA SER A 322 -13.16 -2.91 -2.52
C SER A 322 -12.90 -4.04 -3.51
N SER A 323 -13.75 -4.14 -4.53
CA SER A 323 -13.62 -5.15 -5.58
C SER A 323 -14.22 -4.59 -6.86
N SER A 324 -13.49 -4.63 -7.98
CA SER A 324 -14.03 -4.19 -9.29
C SER A 324 -15.09 -5.15 -9.85
N MET A 325 -15.37 -6.24 -9.13
CA MET A 325 -16.46 -7.17 -9.41
C MET A 325 -17.76 -6.79 -8.68
N THR A 326 -17.73 -5.77 -7.82
CA THR A 326 -18.90 -5.32 -7.05
C THR A 326 -18.92 -3.80 -6.92
N ASP A 327 -20.09 -3.17 -7.06
CA ASP A 327 -20.20 -1.70 -6.96
C ASP A 327 -20.15 -1.18 -5.51
N THR A 328 -19.93 -2.04 -4.53
CA THR A 328 -19.95 -1.67 -3.11
C THR A 328 -18.56 -1.67 -2.50
N VAL A 329 -18.23 -0.57 -1.83
CA VAL A 329 -17.09 -0.49 -0.90
C VAL A 329 -17.63 -0.73 0.50
N ARG A 330 -17.06 -1.71 1.20
CA ARG A 330 -17.39 -1.98 2.61
C ARG A 330 -16.32 -1.36 3.49
N GLU A 331 -16.75 -0.69 4.54
CA GLU A 331 -15.86 -0.04 5.51
C GLU A 331 -16.23 -0.42 6.94
N ARG A 332 -15.22 -0.68 7.77
CA ARG A 332 -15.38 -0.98 9.20
C ARG A 332 -14.31 -0.24 10.01
N PRO A 333 -14.68 0.66 10.93
CA PRO A 333 -13.73 1.22 11.88
C PRO A 333 -13.39 0.18 12.96
N PHE A 334 -12.21 0.27 13.55
CA PHE A 334 -11.81 -0.54 14.69
C PHE A 334 -10.94 0.23 15.66
N ILE A 335 -10.97 -0.19 16.92
CA ILE A 335 -10.03 0.24 17.97
C ILE A 335 -9.54 -1.03 18.66
N TYR A 336 -8.24 -1.30 18.63
CA TYR A 336 -7.67 -2.50 19.22
C TYR A 336 -6.67 -2.15 20.31
N SER A 337 -6.86 -2.72 21.50
CA SER A 337 -5.90 -2.61 22.60
C SER A 337 -4.87 -3.73 22.53
N LEU A 338 -3.63 -3.35 22.23
CA LEU A 338 -2.49 -4.26 22.22
C LEU A 338 -2.20 -4.82 23.62
N SER A 339 -2.33 -4.00 24.68
CA SER A 339 -2.09 -4.50 26.04
C SER A 339 -3.21 -5.38 26.59
N LYS A 340 -4.44 -5.25 26.10
CA LYS A 340 -5.56 -6.12 26.51
C LYS A 340 -5.84 -7.26 25.54
N ASN A 341 -5.19 -7.27 24.37
CA ASN A 341 -5.41 -8.22 23.28
C ASN A 341 -6.89 -8.34 22.89
N LYS A 342 -7.58 -7.20 22.75
CA LYS A 342 -8.98 -7.18 22.34
C LYS A 342 -9.36 -5.89 21.63
N GLU A 343 -10.36 -6.01 20.76
CA GLU A 343 -11.09 -4.88 20.22
C GLU A 343 -11.84 -4.15 21.35
N LEU A 344 -11.85 -2.83 21.28
CA LEU A 344 -12.58 -1.92 22.15
C LEU A 344 -13.64 -1.19 21.31
N HIS A 345 -14.70 -0.76 21.97
CA HIS A 345 -15.69 0.11 21.35
C HIS A 345 -15.35 1.56 21.63
N LEU A 346 -15.73 2.46 20.73
CA LEU A 346 -15.55 3.90 20.94
C LEU A 346 -16.18 4.37 22.26
N SER A 347 -17.33 3.81 22.63
CA SER A 347 -18.01 4.07 23.90
C SER A 347 -17.21 3.70 25.15
N ASP A 348 -16.22 2.83 25.05
CA ASP A 348 -15.34 2.48 26.17
C ASP A 348 -14.47 3.67 26.60
N PHE A 349 -14.28 4.67 25.74
CA PHE A 349 -13.46 5.84 26.02
C PHE A 349 -14.25 6.98 26.67
N PHE A 350 -15.56 7.08 26.41
CA PHE A 350 -16.38 8.19 26.88
C PHE A 350 -16.84 8.01 28.33
N THR A 351 -17.27 9.10 28.97
CA THR A 351 -17.95 9.02 30.27
C THR A 351 -19.25 8.21 30.16
N LYS A 352 -19.61 7.54 31.26
CA LYS A 352 -20.83 6.72 31.30
C LYS A 352 -22.05 7.59 30.94
N ASN A 353 -22.91 7.07 30.08
CA ASN A 353 -24.13 7.71 29.56
C ASN A 353 -23.92 8.87 28.58
N THR A 354 -22.70 9.09 28.08
CA THR A 354 -22.52 10.04 26.97
C THR A 354 -23.18 9.50 25.71
N ASP A 355 -24.11 10.28 25.14
CA ASP A 355 -24.58 10.08 23.78
C ASP A 355 -23.49 10.59 22.82
N ILE A 356 -22.69 9.66 22.30
CA ILE A 356 -21.52 9.99 21.46
C ILE A 356 -21.98 10.64 20.15
N LYS A 357 -23.11 10.20 19.60
CA LYS A 357 -23.62 10.73 18.35
C LYS A 357 -24.01 12.20 18.54
N MET A 358 -24.82 12.48 19.56
CA MET A 358 -25.21 13.85 19.88
C MET A 358 -24.00 14.73 20.26
N ALA A 359 -23.02 14.18 20.99
CA ALA A 359 -21.80 14.92 21.31
C ALA A 359 -20.99 15.29 20.06
N VAL A 360 -20.88 14.38 19.09
CA VAL A 360 -20.22 14.64 17.81
C VAL A 360 -21.02 15.66 17.00
N GLU A 361 -22.34 15.51 16.88
CA GLU A 361 -23.21 16.45 16.15
C GLU A 361 -23.08 17.87 16.71
N ASN A 362 -23.15 18.04 18.04
CA ASN A 362 -22.98 19.34 18.68
C ASN A 362 -21.59 19.96 18.42
N LEU A 363 -20.54 19.14 18.34
CA LEU A 363 -19.18 19.62 18.05
C LEU A 363 -19.01 20.02 16.58
N LEU A 364 -19.70 19.36 15.66
CA LEU A 364 -19.73 19.73 14.24
C LEU A 364 -20.53 21.02 14.00
N GLU A 365 -21.50 21.36 14.85
CA GLU A 365 -22.22 22.64 14.77
C GLU A 365 -21.41 23.84 15.28
N THR A 366 -20.26 23.62 15.92
CA THR A 366 -19.39 24.72 16.41
C THR A 366 -18.14 24.83 15.55
N GLU A 367 -18.05 25.89 14.74
CA GLU A 367 -17.03 26.19 13.68
C GLU A 367 -15.55 26.26 14.14
N HIS A 368 -15.21 25.84 15.36
CA HIS A 368 -13.84 25.92 15.92
C HIS A 368 -13.30 24.61 16.50
N TRP A 369 -14.05 23.51 16.39
CA TRP A 369 -13.67 22.24 17.00
C TRP A 369 -13.28 21.15 16.01
N TYR A 370 -13.39 21.43 14.72
CA TYR A 370 -13.10 20.46 13.69
C TYR A 370 -12.44 21.08 12.45
N GLU A 371 -11.77 20.23 11.69
CA GLU A 371 -11.20 20.56 10.39
C GLU A 371 -11.70 19.59 9.33
N SER A 372 -12.13 20.12 8.18
CA SER A 372 -12.51 19.34 7.01
C SER A 372 -11.29 19.08 6.15
N ILE A 373 -11.02 17.81 5.84
CA ILE A 373 -9.79 17.40 5.14
C ILE A 373 -10.07 17.16 3.65
N ASN A 374 -11.33 16.94 3.26
CA ASN A 374 -11.78 16.81 1.87
C ASN A 374 -13.25 17.29 1.77
N PRO A 375 -13.52 18.61 1.85
CA PRO A 375 -14.87 19.13 1.71
C PRO A 375 -15.38 18.85 0.29
N THR A 376 -16.65 18.41 0.19
CA THR A 376 -17.38 18.43 -1.08
C THR A 376 -17.95 19.84 -1.28
N ASP A 377 -17.99 20.34 -2.52
CA ASP A 377 -18.53 21.68 -2.85
C ASP A 377 -19.99 21.87 -2.40
N ASP A 378 -20.72 20.77 -2.18
CA ASP A 378 -22.05 20.80 -1.61
C ASP A 378 -21.93 20.90 -0.07
N ASP A 379 -22.39 22.01 0.51
CA ASP A 379 -22.52 22.31 1.97
C ASP A 379 -23.33 21.26 2.78
N VAL A 380 -23.65 20.11 2.19
CA VAL A 380 -24.37 19.01 2.83
C VAL A 380 -23.36 18.09 3.50
N TYR A 381 -23.18 18.28 4.81
CA TYR A 381 -22.44 17.33 5.64
C TYR A 381 -23.04 15.92 5.49
N PRO A 382 -22.29 14.94 4.94
CA PRO A 382 -22.77 13.57 4.87
C PRO A 382 -22.86 12.99 6.29
N PRO A 383 -23.65 11.92 6.50
CA PRO A 383 -23.61 11.21 7.78
C PRO A 383 -22.20 10.65 8.03
N TYR A 384 -21.55 11.14 9.09
CA TYR A 384 -20.26 10.64 9.56
C TYR A 384 -20.44 9.33 10.32
N GLU A 385 -20.49 8.22 9.59
CA GLU A 385 -20.76 6.89 10.15
C GLU A 385 -19.51 6.17 10.66
N LEU A 386 -18.33 6.57 10.18
CA LEU A 386 -17.08 5.87 10.42
C LEU A 386 -16.22 6.69 11.38
N VAL A 387 -16.24 6.32 12.65
CA VAL A 387 -15.55 7.06 13.71
C VAL A 387 -14.39 6.23 14.26
N THR A 388 -13.23 6.85 14.34
CA THR A 388 -11.98 6.24 14.81
C THR A 388 -11.26 7.20 15.77
N LEU A 389 -10.43 6.64 16.65
CA LEU A 389 -9.46 7.43 17.39
C LEU A 389 -8.27 7.72 16.48
N SER A 390 -7.73 8.93 16.57
CA SER A 390 -6.49 9.31 15.89
C SER A 390 -5.44 9.82 16.87
N ASN A 391 -4.19 9.95 16.42
CA ASN A 391 -3.13 10.64 17.18
C ASN A 391 -3.45 12.13 17.47
N PHE A 392 -4.50 12.68 16.85
CA PHE A 392 -4.82 14.11 16.82
C PHE A 392 -6.21 14.43 17.43
N GLY A 393 -7.09 13.44 17.58
CA GLY A 393 -8.50 13.69 17.87
C GLY A 393 -9.40 12.48 17.63
N LEU A 394 -10.66 12.76 17.28
CA LEU A 394 -11.55 11.80 16.65
C LEU A 394 -11.60 12.05 15.16
N MET A 395 -11.30 11.03 14.38
CA MET A 395 -11.41 11.07 12.94
C MET A 395 -12.77 10.50 12.52
N LEU A 396 -13.57 11.33 11.89
CA LEU A 396 -14.90 11.07 11.38
C LEU A 396 -14.83 10.94 9.87
N ARG A 397 -15.52 9.95 9.29
CA ARG A 397 -15.62 9.81 7.84
C ARG A 397 -17.02 9.51 7.38
N SER A 398 -17.37 10.05 6.22
CA SER A 398 -18.50 9.55 5.43
C SER A 398 -18.19 8.16 4.90
N ARG A 399 -19.21 7.46 4.39
CA ARG A 399 -18.95 6.31 3.50
C ARG A 399 -18.24 6.77 2.24
N PHE A 400 -17.37 5.91 1.70
CA PHE A 400 -16.78 6.14 0.38
C PHE A 400 -17.85 6.17 -0.72
N SER A 401 -17.81 7.21 -1.54
CA SER A 401 -18.58 7.37 -2.77
C SER A 401 -17.63 7.36 -3.96
N THR A 402 -17.98 6.65 -5.03
CA THR A 402 -17.20 6.67 -6.28
C THR A 402 -17.25 8.03 -6.99
N LEU A 403 -18.27 8.85 -6.70
CA LEU A 403 -18.44 10.18 -7.28
C LEU A 403 -17.71 11.25 -6.47
N ASN A 404 -17.84 11.18 -5.14
CA ASN A 404 -17.44 12.27 -4.24
C ASN A 404 -16.26 11.90 -3.34
N GLY A 405 -15.70 10.70 -3.48
CA GLY A 405 -14.68 10.19 -2.57
C GLY A 405 -15.22 9.99 -1.15
N GLN A 406 -14.38 10.31 -0.16
CA GLN A 406 -14.72 10.20 1.25
C GLN A 406 -14.43 11.53 1.94
N ASN A 407 -15.45 12.11 2.56
CA ASN A 407 -15.30 13.30 3.38
C ASN A 407 -14.74 12.88 4.75
N GLU A 408 -13.67 13.55 5.18
CA GLU A 408 -13.01 13.30 6.45
C GLU A 408 -13.06 14.58 7.31
N VAL A 409 -13.40 14.42 8.58
CA VAL A 409 -13.39 15.50 9.57
C VAL A 409 -12.62 15.07 10.82
N LEU A 410 -11.69 15.90 11.25
CA LEU A 410 -10.98 15.70 12.51
C LEU A 410 -11.61 16.59 13.60
N ILE A 411 -12.20 16.00 14.64
CA ILE A 411 -12.51 16.73 15.87
C ILE A 411 -11.28 16.74 16.77
N HIS A 412 -10.75 17.92 17.08
CA HIS A 412 -9.55 18.06 17.89
C HIS A 412 -9.73 17.51 19.31
N MET A 413 -8.65 16.94 19.83
CA MET A 413 -8.61 16.38 21.18
C MET A 413 -9.06 17.36 22.29
N LYS A 414 -8.79 18.66 22.11
CA LYS A 414 -9.16 19.71 23.06
C LYS A 414 -10.69 19.82 23.23
N ALA A 415 -11.44 19.67 22.13
CA ALA A 415 -12.90 19.71 22.11
C ALA A 415 -13.53 18.55 22.88
N LEU A 416 -12.82 17.42 22.87
CA LEU A 416 -13.27 16.15 23.40
C LEU A 416 -13.07 16.03 24.92
N LYS A 417 -12.19 16.84 25.50
CA LYS A 417 -11.84 16.77 26.93
C LYS A 417 -13.03 16.67 27.90
N PRO A 418 -14.13 17.45 27.76
CA PRO A 418 -15.27 17.36 28.68
C PRO A 418 -15.94 15.99 28.73
N TYR A 419 -15.92 15.26 27.60
CA TYR A 419 -16.56 13.96 27.45
C TYR A 419 -15.70 12.80 27.94
N LEU A 420 -14.41 13.05 28.17
CA LEU A 420 -13.37 12.02 28.26
C LEU A 420 -12.52 12.13 29.54
N ALA A 421 -12.50 13.30 30.20
CA ALA A 421 -11.66 13.61 31.37
C ALA A 421 -11.74 12.62 32.54
N ASN A 422 -12.89 11.98 32.73
CA ASN A 422 -13.10 11.04 33.85
C ASN A 422 -12.94 9.56 33.46
N ASN A 423 -12.64 9.23 32.20
CA ASN A 423 -12.47 7.86 31.79
C ASN A 423 -11.03 7.36 32.05
N ASP A 424 -10.89 6.15 32.59
CA ASP A 424 -9.59 5.58 32.94
C ASP A 424 -8.84 5.03 31.72
N LEU A 425 -9.54 4.52 30.70
CA LEU A 425 -8.93 3.97 29.48
C LEU A 425 -8.33 5.08 28.63
N ALA A 426 -9.20 5.99 28.22
CA ALA A 426 -9.07 7.36 28.64
C ALA A 426 -7.63 7.85 28.87
N ARG A 427 -7.39 8.14 30.15
CA ARG A 427 -6.11 8.56 30.71
C ARG A 427 -4.97 7.57 30.49
N LYS A 428 -5.23 6.25 30.60
CA LYS A 428 -4.21 5.20 30.46
C LYS A 428 -3.49 5.26 29.12
N TYR A 429 -4.22 5.41 28.02
CA TYR A 429 -3.64 5.38 26.68
C TYR A 429 -3.04 6.71 26.23
N GLY A 430 -2.99 7.72 27.10
CA GLY A 430 -2.36 9.01 26.79
C GLY A 430 -3.03 9.75 25.65
N ILE A 431 -4.27 9.41 25.29
CA ILE A 431 -5.03 10.04 24.20
C ILE A 431 -5.23 11.55 24.50
N TRP A 432 -5.10 12.00 25.77
CA TRP A 432 -5.40 13.36 26.25
C TRP A 432 -4.17 14.18 26.70
N GLN A 433 -2.95 13.67 26.50
CA GLN A 433 -1.69 14.36 26.88
C GLN A 433 -1.00 14.95 25.65
#